data_AF-A0A916HUC6-F1
#
_entry.id   AF-A0A916HUC6-F1
#
_cell.length_a   1.000
_cell.length_b   1.000
_cell.length_c   1.000
_cell.angle_alpha   90.00
_cell.angle_beta   90.00
_cell.angle_gamma   90.00
#
_symmetry.space_group_name_H-M   'P 1'
#
loop_
_entity.id
_entity.type
_entity.pdbx_description
1 polymer ?
#
loop_
_entity_poly.entity_id
_entity_poly.type
_entity_poly.pdbx_seq_one_letter_code
_entity_poly.pdbx_strand_id
1 'polypeptide(L)'
;MGAPGPHLDEHIWAYLAKILREQGFDVIHVNKVDLIVTPDEEIMEYEVGEHRAIVTFNVRDFVPLTAQYYEDEKEHYGVVATEELSRGELQNGSRPF
;
A
#
# COMPACT_ATOMS: atom_id res chain seq x y z
N MET A 1 -1.95 -6.61 -18.96
CA MET A 1 -2.54 -5.79 -17.89
C MET A 1 -1.48 -4.79 -17.43
N GLY A 2 -1.86 -3.55 -17.11
CA GLY A 2 -0.94 -2.60 -16.48
C GLY A 2 -0.56 -3.07 -15.07
N ALA A 3 0.48 -2.49 -14.47
CA ALA A 3 0.81 -2.76 -13.07
C ALA A 3 -0.40 -2.37 -12.18
N PRO A 4 -0.71 -3.16 -11.13
CA PRO A 4 -1.79 -2.84 -10.21
C PRO A 4 -1.54 -1.47 -9.56
N GLY A 5 -2.59 -0.67 -9.42
CA GLY A 5 -2.51 0.65 -8.78
C GLY A 5 -2.22 0.51 -7.28
N PRO A 6 -1.32 1.32 -6.69
CA PRO A 6 -0.96 1.15 -5.28
C PRO A 6 -2.08 1.60 -4.33
N HIS A 7 -2.17 0.91 -3.20
CA HIS A 7 -2.93 1.29 -2.02
C HIS A 7 -1.96 1.64 -0.90
N LEU A 8 -2.00 2.88 -0.44
CA LEU A 8 -1.18 3.36 0.67
C LEU A 8 -1.78 2.94 2.03
N ASP A 9 -0.94 2.31 2.85
CA ASP A 9 -1.18 1.93 4.25
C ASP A 9 -1.65 3.11 5.13
N GLU A 10 -2.34 2.84 6.25
CA GLU A 10 -2.95 3.87 7.13
C GLU A 10 -1.93 4.83 7.72
N HIS A 11 -0.71 4.35 7.92
CA HIS A 11 0.35 5.13 8.52
C HIS A 11 1.06 6.03 7.50
N ILE A 12 0.82 5.84 6.21
CA ILE A 12 1.34 6.73 5.17
C ILE A 12 0.53 8.03 5.15
N TRP A 13 1.18 9.14 4.84
CA TRP A 13 0.52 10.43 4.84
C TRP A 13 -0.59 10.51 3.76
N ALA A 14 -1.86 10.55 4.19
CA ALA A 14 -3.03 10.47 3.32
C ALA A 14 -3.10 11.47 2.15
N TYR A 15 -2.51 12.65 2.28
CA TYR A 15 -2.49 13.63 1.20
C TYR A 15 -1.58 13.20 0.03
N LEU A 16 -0.66 12.26 0.25
CA LEU A 16 0.20 11.71 -0.80
C LEU A 16 -0.63 11.05 -1.92
N ALA A 17 -1.67 10.28 -1.58
CA ALA A 17 -2.55 9.69 -2.59
C ALA A 17 -3.27 10.75 -3.44
N LYS A 18 -3.50 11.96 -2.90
CA LYS A 18 -4.03 13.09 -3.70
C LYS A 18 -2.96 13.61 -4.66
N ILE A 19 -1.74 13.86 -4.19
CA ILE A 19 -0.61 14.33 -5.01
C ILE A 19 -0.32 13.34 -6.15
N LEU A 20 -0.22 12.05 -5.85
CA LEU A 20 0.05 11.01 -6.85
C LEU A 20 -1.06 10.92 -7.90
N ARG A 21 -2.33 11.05 -7.50
CA ARG A 21 -3.45 11.10 -8.45
C ARG A 21 -3.41 12.35 -9.34
N GLU A 22 -3.03 13.51 -8.80
CA GLU A 22 -2.81 14.73 -9.59
C GLU A 22 -1.66 14.56 -10.62
N GLN A 23 -0.74 13.62 -10.39
CA GLN A 23 0.33 13.23 -11.31
C GLN A 23 -0.08 12.11 -12.30
N GLY A 24 -1.31 11.61 -12.23
CA GLY A 24 -1.84 10.59 -13.15
C GLY A 24 -1.66 9.14 -12.68
N PHE A 25 -1.22 8.90 -11.45
CA PHE A 25 -1.16 7.55 -10.88
C PHE A 25 -2.53 7.11 -10.34
N ASP A 26 -2.89 5.84 -10.55
CA ASP A 26 -4.07 5.21 -9.93
C ASP A 26 -3.74 4.75 -8.51
N VAL A 27 -3.86 5.67 -7.53
CA VAL A 27 -3.49 5.42 -6.13
C VAL A 27 -4.68 5.64 -5.20
N ILE A 28 -4.89 4.72 -4.28
CA ILE A 28 -5.86 4.86 -3.19
C ILE A 28 -5.17 4.84 -1.81
N HIS A 29 -5.93 5.18 -0.77
CA HIS A 29 -5.46 5.21 0.61
C HIS A 29 -6.54 4.62 1.51
N VAL A 30 -6.13 3.88 2.53
CA VAL A 30 -7.04 3.05 3.36
C VAL A 30 -8.13 3.85 4.06
N ASN A 31 -7.83 5.07 4.50
CA ASN A 31 -8.79 6.07 5.00
C ASN A 31 -9.98 6.40 4.07
N LYS A 32 -9.96 6.03 2.78
CA LYS A 32 -11.09 6.24 1.86
C LYS A 32 -12.07 5.08 1.78
N VAL A 33 -11.74 3.95 2.39
CA VAL A 33 -12.49 2.68 2.24
C VAL A 33 -13.16 2.27 3.57
N ASP A 34 -13.21 3.16 4.58
CA ASP A 34 -13.69 2.83 5.94
C ASP A 34 -12.93 1.65 6.59
N LEU A 35 -11.72 1.33 6.12
CA LEU A 35 -10.85 0.27 6.62
C LEU A 35 -9.96 0.72 7.81
N ILE A 36 -10.46 1.65 8.62
CA ILE A 36 -9.68 2.21 9.74
C ILE A 36 -9.69 1.20 10.91
N VAL A 37 -8.52 0.82 11.41
CA VAL A 37 -8.35 -0.28 12.40
C VAL A 37 -8.78 -1.66 11.85
N THR A 38 -8.68 -1.84 10.54
CA THR A 38 -8.94 -3.15 9.90
C THR A 38 -7.73 -4.07 10.09
N PRO A 39 -7.92 -5.36 10.46
CA PRO A 39 -6.84 -6.33 10.50
C PRO A 39 -6.10 -6.44 9.16
N ASP A 40 -4.78 -6.60 9.19
CA ASP A 40 -3.95 -6.65 7.98
C ASP A 40 -4.40 -7.76 6.99
N GLU A 41 -4.95 -8.87 7.49
CA GLU A 41 -5.54 -9.95 6.68
C GLU A 41 -6.75 -9.47 5.85
N GLU A 42 -7.64 -8.69 6.46
CA GLU A 42 -8.81 -8.13 5.78
C GLU A 42 -8.40 -7.05 4.76
N ILE A 43 -7.34 -6.27 5.05
CA ILE A 43 -6.75 -5.33 4.08
C ILE A 43 -6.22 -6.11 2.87
N MET A 44 -5.48 -7.19 3.09
CA MET A 44 -4.98 -8.06 2.01
C MET A 44 -6.12 -8.63 1.17
N GLU A 45 -7.19 -9.14 1.78
CA GLU A 45 -8.35 -9.67 1.04
C GLU A 45 -9.04 -8.60 0.20
N TYR A 46 -9.21 -7.39 0.74
CA TYR A 46 -9.77 -6.26 0.01
C TYR A 46 -8.90 -5.89 -1.20
N GLU A 47 -7.58 -5.81 -1.04
CA GLU A 47 -6.66 -5.54 -2.15
C GLU A 47 -6.70 -6.60 -3.25
N VAL A 48 -6.89 -7.86 -2.90
CA VAL A 48 -7.08 -8.93 -3.88
C VAL A 48 -8.34 -8.68 -4.70
N GLY A 49 -9.45 -8.32 -4.04
CA GLY A 49 -10.71 -7.99 -4.70
C GLY A 49 -10.61 -6.76 -5.63
N GLU A 50 -9.78 -5.78 -5.27
CA GLU A 50 -9.58 -4.55 -6.05
C GLU A 50 -8.43 -4.64 -7.06
N HIS A 51 -7.69 -5.75 -7.07
CA HIS A 51 -6.50 -5.96 -7.91
C HIS A 51 -5.40 -4.90 -7.69
N ARG A 52 -5.05 -4.63 -6.42
CA ARG A 52 -4.14 -3.54 -6.03
C ARG A 52 -2.96 -4.02 -5.19
N ALA A 53 -1.82 -3.34 -5.33
CA ALA A 53 -0.64 -3.62 -4.50
C ALA A 53 -0.65 -2.75 -3.24
N ILE A 54 -0.25 -3.30 -2.09
CA ILE A 54 -0.09 -2.53 -0.84
C ILE A 54 1.27 -1.85 -0.83
N VAL A 55 1.32 -0.58 -0.46
CA VAL A 55 2.55 0.14 -0.13
C VAL A 55 2.55 0.42 1.36
N THR A 56 3.54 -0.10 2.09
CA THR A 56 3.61 0.00 3.55
C THR A 56 5.06 0.08 4.04
N PHE A 57 5.25 0.69 5.20
CA PHE A 57 6.48 0.56 6.00
C PHE A 57 6.30 -0.42 7.17
N ASN A 58 5.10 -0.99 7.36
CA ASN A 58 4.83 -2.04 8.35
C ASN A 58 5.27 -3.43 7.84
N VAL A 59 6.57 -3.55 7.57
CA VAL A 59 7.18 -4.80 7.05
C VAL A 59 6.96 -5.97 8.01
N ARG A 60 6.93 -5.70 9.32
CA ARG A 60 6.80 -6.73 10.36
C ARG A 60 5.51 -7.53 10.22
N ASP A 61 4.41 -6.86 9.85
CA ASP A 61 3.09 -7.49 9.86
C ASP A 61 2.71 -7.97 8.43
N PHE A 62 3.08 -7.23 7.38
CA PHE A 62 2.76 -7.62 5.99
C PHE A 62 3.67 -8.70 5.38
N VAL A 63 4.96 -8.79 5.75
CA VAL A 63 5.83 -9.83 5.18
C VAL A 63 5.38 -11.25 5.56
N PRO A 64 5.08 -11.56 6.84
CA PRO A 64 4.51 -12.86 7.20
C PRO A 64 3.23 -13.19 6.42
N LEU A 65 2.36 -12.21 6.19
CA LEU A 65 1.13 -12.39 5.41
C LEU A 65 1.42 -12.74 3.95
N THR A 66 2.40 -12.09 3.31
CA THR A 66 2.79 -12.48 1.94
C THR A 66 3.33 -13.91 1.87
N ALA A 67 4.08 -14.35 2.89
CA ALA A 67 4.57 -15.71 2.98
C ALA A 67 3.41 -16.70 3.17
N GLN A 68 2.44 -16.38 4.03
CA GLN A 68 1.24 -17.18 4.24
C GLN A 68 0.41 -17.30 2.95
N TYR A 69 0.22 -16.22 2.21
CA TYR A 69 -0.46 -16.26 0.91
C TYR A 69 0.24 -17.20 -0.07
N TYR A 70 1.58 -17.18 -0.10
CA TYR A 70 2.37 -18.09 -0.91
C TYR A 70 2.20 -19.55 -0.46
N GLU A 71 2.25 -19.83 0.84
CA GLU A 71 2.06 -21.18 1.40
C GLU A 71 0.64 -21.72 1.17
N ASP A 72 -0.37 -20.84 1.22
CA ASP A 72 -1.78 -21.14 0.99
C ASP A 72 -2.15 -21.24 -0.51
N GLU A 73 -1.19 -21.06 -1.43
CA GLU A 73 -1.41 -20.96 -2.88
C GLU A 73 -2.44 -19.88 -3.26
N LYS A 74 -2.51 -18.79 -2.49
CA LYS A 74 -3.36 -17.62 -2.74
C LYS A 74 -2.62 -16.55 -3.53
N GLU A 75 -3.33 -15.91 -4.46
CA GLU A 75 -2.79 -14.77 -5.21
C GLU A 75 -2.92 -13.47 -4.40
N HIS A 76 -1.90 -12.62 -4.48
CA HIS A 76 -1.96 -11.22 -4.08
C HIS A 76 -1.35 -10.34 -5.17
N TYR A 77 -1.72 -9.06 -5.21
CA TYR A 77 -1.26 -8.13 -6.25
C TYR A 77 0.04 -7.40 -5.90
N GLY A 78 0.65 -7.76 -4.78
CA GLY A 78 2.00 -7.38 -4.38
C GLY A 78 2.04 -6.52 -3.12
N VAL A 79 3.15 -6.60 -2.41
CA VAL A 79 3.47 -5.71 -1.29
C VAL A 79 4.78 -5.00 -1.60
N VAL A 80 4.73 -3.67 -1.60
CA VAL A 80 5.87 -2.78 -1.80
C VAL A 80 6.29 -2.23 -0.44
N ALA A 81 7.37 -2.77 0.10
CA ALA A 81 7.97 -2.29 1.33
C ALA A 81 8.77 -1.00 1.07
N THR A 82 8.63 -0.03 1.97
CA THR A 82 9.39 1.22 1.98
C THR A 82 9.96 1.49 3.38
N GLU A 83 10.98 2.34 3.46
CA GLU A 83 11.33 3.01 4.72
C GLU A 83 10.19 3.94 5.16
N GLU A 84 10.11 4.20 6.47
CA GLU A 84 9.24 5.25 7.00
C GLU A 84 9.82 6.61 6.59
N LEU A 85 9.12 7.29 5.69
CA LEU A 85 9.50 8.61 5.21
C LEU A 85 8.65 9.68 5.87
N SER A 86 9.29 10.76 6.31
CA SER A 86 8.57 11.91 6.81
C SER A 86 7.73 12.55 5.71
N ARG A 87 6.70 13.30 6.11
CA ARG A 87 5.90 14.12 5.19
C ARG A 87 6.77 15.02 4.29
N GLY A 88 7.84 15.60 4.84
CA GLY A 88 8.74 16.47 4.08
C GLY A 88 9.47 15.72 2.96
N GLU A 89 9.94 14.50 3.25
CA GLU A 89 10.60 13.63 2.27
C GLU A 89 9.64 13.19 1.16
N LEU A 90 8.42 12.79 1.53
CA LEU A 90 7.37 12.42 0.58
C LEU A 90 6.92 13.59 -0.31
N GLN A 91 6.86 14.82 0.23
CA GLN A 91 6.47 16.01 -0.53
C GLN A 91 7.55 16.48 -1.51
N ASN A 92 8.80 16.44 -1.08
CA ASN A 92 9.91 16.98 -1.86
C ASN A 92 10.41 16.00 -2.93
N GLY A 93 9.93 14.75 -2.89
CA GLY A 93 10.45 13.65 -3.69
C GLY A 93 11.90 13.43 -3.29
N SER A 94 12.16 12.60 -2.28
CA SER A 94 13.51 12.24 -1.87
C SER A 94 14.34 11.98 -3.13
N ARG A 95 15.36 12.80 -3.37
CA ARG A 95 16.49 12.40 -4.19
C ARG A 95 17.51 11.76 -3.25
N PRO A 96 17.57 10.42 -3.15
CA PRO A 96 18.78 9.78 -2.73
C PRO A 96 19.32 8.97 -3.91
N PHE A 97 20.10 9.62 -4.78
CA PHE A 97 21.22 9.02 -5.51
C PHE A 97 22.24 10.11 -5.81
#